data_AF-A0A8A1LTA1-F1
#
_entry.id   AF-A0A8A1LTA1-F1
#
_cell.length_a   1.000
_cell.length_b   1.000
_cell.length_c   1.000
_cell.angle_alpha   90.00
_cell.angle_beta   90.00
_cell.angle_gamma   90.00
#
_symmetry.space_group_name_H-M   'P 1'
#
loop_
_entity.id
_entity.type
_entity.pdbx_description
1 polymer ?
#
loop_
_entity_poly.entity_id
_entity_poly.type
_entity_poly.pdbx_seq_one_letter_code
_entity_poly.pdbx_strand_id
1 'polypeptide(L)'
;MTNENIPVISLDMMKLLLNTLYQLLSRVRRARFHDEIPALLDLIREVGSQIETCSKANINGLENRIEVIQSLIASANRSLFTPRAYEENHQKSVSAHSSFPLDMQTPGGRHNNDLAEISQVQILPTHREIVSGNSEYLPSTNFLQPHFLPNPLQRYIDSTFRLLRHDIFSSAKDALRDLLQQDDLTQFSYFSSKDSGAHIYLGAQVLQIFINKRNELEATVSFAPPPQVRKKTSNEQCRWWRDSNRLEEGSLVYFLTSQETHRRLIFLEVTVKNTSKDRAHQNKSSLISDRFPPSITVKLTACLQQELILLCQLYSKKLTGILVDFHSLIPTTFAPILKNLQRIQHKGELAFQKWILPGRKGGEDSHSIPPPAYARKPGFIFPLTSITIVGAEKVALNPSTPEAINLLKLQTQTGLDHGQCQGLIAALT
;
A
#
# COMPACT_ATOMS: atom_id res chain seq x y z
N MET A 1 -27.33 -56.90 -1.22
CA MET A 1 -27.23 -55.61 -0.50
C MET A 1 -25.89 -55.01 -0.87
N THR A 2 -25.93 -54.11 -1.84
CA THR A 2 -24.77 -53.45 -2.43
C THR A 2 -24.24 -52.39 -1.47
N ASN A 3 -23.03 -52.59 -0.95
CA ASN A 3 -22.25 -51.52 -0.34
C ASN A 3 -21.97 -50.49 -1.44
N GLU A 4 -22.75 -49.41 -1.45
CA GLU A 4 -22.42 -48.23 -2.24
C GLU A 4 -21.14 -47.64 -1.66
N ASN A 5 -20.09 -47.64 -2.48
CA ASN A 5 -18.87 -46.87 -2.27
C ASN A 5 -19.24 -45.39 -2.27
N ILE A 6 -19.61 -44.84 -1.11
CA ILE A 6 -19.66 -43.40 -0.91
C ILE A 6 -18.20 -42.92 -1.05
N PRO A 7 -17.87 -42.04 -2.01
CA PRO A 7 -16.52 -41.52 -2.12
C PRO A 7 -16.23 -40.72 -0.85
N VAL A 8 -15.31 -41.21 -0.03
CA VAL A 8 -14.80 -40.47 1.12
C VAL A 8 -14.08 -39.24 0.56
N ILE A 9 -14.78 -38.10 0.53
CA ILE A 9 -14.19 -36.83 0.11
C ILE A 9 -13.11 -36.50 1.12
N SER A 10 -11.85 -36.64 0.74
CA SER A 10 -10.73 -36.30 1.61
C SER A 10 -10.63 -34.79 1.77
N LEU A 11 -10.16 -34.34 2.94
CA LEU A 11 -9.88 -32.93 3.22
C LEU A 11 -8.98 -32.29 2.13
N ASP A 12 -8.05 -33.07 1.58
CA ASP A 12 -7.14 -32.60 0.54
C ASP A 12 -7.86 -32.37 -0.80
N MET A 13 -8.87 -33.18 -1.13
CA MET A 13 -9.72 -32.94 -2.30
C MET A 13 -10.53 -31.66 -2.14
N MET A 14 -11.10 -31.37 -0.95
CA MET A 14 -11.80 -30.11 -0.72
C MET A 14 -10.88 -28.88 -0.81
N LYS A 15 -9.68 -28.98 -0.24
CA LYS A 15 -8.66 -27.92 -0.36
C LYS A 15 -8.29 -27.68 -1.82
N LEU A 16 -8.17 -28.74 -2.62
CA LEU A 16 -7.88 -28.64 -4.05
C LEU A 16 -9.05 -28.01 -4.82
N LEU A 17 -10.30 -28.39 -4.53
CA LEU A 17 -11.50 -27.80 -5.12
C LEU A 17 -11.61 -26.30 -4.82
N LEU A 18 -11.42 -25.88 -3.56
CA LEU A 18 -11.44 -24.47 -3.22
C LEU A 18 -10.27 -23.69 -3.86
N ASN A 19 -9.09 -24.30 -3.98
CA ASN A 19 -7.97 -23.67 -4.66
C ASN A 19 -8.20 -23.52 -6.16
N THR A 20 -8.75 -24.54 -6.82
CA THR A 20 -9.08 -24.47 -8.25
C THR A 20 -10.16 -23.44 -8.52
N LEU A 21 -11.23 -23.40 -7.70
CA LEU A 21 -12.27 -22.37 -7.78
C LEU A 21 -11.69 -20.96 -7.57
N TYR A 22 -10.83 -20.77 -6.56
CA TYR A 22 -10.16 -19.49 -6.34
C TYR A 22 -9.27 -19.08 -7.54
N GLN A 23 -8.50 -20.01 -8.11
CA GLN A 23 -7.67 -19.74 -9.29
C GLN A 23 -8.51 -19.39 -10.52
N LEU A 24 -9.66 -20.04 -10.70
CA LEU A 24 -10.60 -19.72 -11.78
C LEU A 24 -11.16 -18.31 -11.62
N LEU A 25 -11.69 -17.98 -10.44
CA LEU A 25 -12.32 -16.68 -10.18
C LEU A 25 -11.32 -15.52 -10.16
N SER A 26 -10.09 -15.77 -9.71
CA SER A 26 -9.04 -14.74 -9.72
C SER A 26 -8.59 -14.39 -11.14
N ARG A 27 -8.56 -15.36 -12.08
CA ARG A 27 -8.11 -15.17 -13.47
C ARG A 27 -9.23 -14.79 -14.43
N VAL A 28 -10.42 -15.37 -14.27
CA VAL A 28 -11.56 -15.18 -15.18
C VAL A 28 -12.59 -14.28 -14.50
N ARG A 29 -12.53 -12.97 -14.79
CA ARG A 29 -13.44 -11.97 -14.16
C ARG A 29 -14.92 -12.29 -14.37
N ARG A 30 -15.30 -12.80 -15.55
CA ARG A 30 -16.70 -13.14 -15.87
C ARG A 30 -17.26 -14.24 -15.00
N ALA A 31 -16.43 -15.19 -14.57
CA ALA A 31 -16.86 -16.29 -13.73
C ALA A 31 -17.36 -15.80 -12.36
N ARG A 32 -16.93 -14.62 -11.89
CA ARG A 32 -17.36 -14.05 -10.59
C ARG A 32 -18.84 -13.68 -10.55
N PHE A 33 -19.49 -13.54 -11.70
CA PHE A 33 -20.89 -13.16 -11.82
C PHE A 33 -21.82 -14.37 -12.02
N HIS A 34 -21.32 -15.59 -11.83
CA HIS A 34 -22.15 -16.79 -11.95
C HIS A 34 -22.97 -16.99 -10.66
N ASP A 35 -24.29 -17.02 -10.79
CA ASP A 35 -25.23 -17.03 -9.67
C ASP A 35 -25.16 -18.29 -8.79
N GLU A 36 -24.62 -19.39 -9.33
CA GLU A 36 -24.51 -20.67 -8.61
C GLU A 36 -23.30 -20.77 -7.67
N ILE A 37 -22.34 -19.82 -7.73
CA ILE A 37 -21.13 -19.90 -6.90
C ILE A 37 -21.43 -19.82 -5.40
N PRO A 38 -22.31 -18.91 -4.91
CA PRO A 38 -22.71 -18.90 -3.51
C PRO A 38 -23.26 -20.26 -3.05
N ALA A 39 -24.15 -20.87 -3.83
CA ALA A 39 -24.72 -22.18 -3.51
C ALA A 39 -23.65 -23.29 -3.46
N LEU A 40 -22.69 -23.27 -4.41
CA LEU A 40 -21.54 -24.19 -4.39
C LEU A 40 -20.69 -24.02 -3.12
N LEU A 41 -20.45 -22.79 -2.67
CA LEU A 41 -19.68 -22.53 -1.45
C LEU A 41 -20.40 -23.00 -0.19
N ASP A 42 -21.73 -22.88 -0.14
CA ASP A 42 -22.54 -23.38 0.97
C ASP A 42 -22.54 -24.92 1.00
N LEU A 43 -22.62 -25.59 -0.16
CA LEU A 43 -22.46 -27.04 -0.27
C LEU A 43 -21.08 -27.51 0.20
N ILE A 44 -20.00 -26.81 -0.19
CA ILE A 44 -18.64 -27.14 0.28
C ILE A 44 -18.53 -26.95 1.80
N ARG A 45 -19.21 -25.95 2.37
CA ARG A 45 -19.25 -25.73 3.81
C ARG A 45 -19.96 -26.86 4.54
N GLU A 46 -21.09 -27.33 4.00
CA GLU A 46 -21.86 -28.45 4.54
C GLU A 46 -21.07 -29.76 4.50
N VAL A 47 -20.44 -30.07 3.36
CA VAL A 47 -19.56 -31.26 3.26
C VAL A 47 -18.37 -31.15 4.21
N GLY A 48 -17.82 -29.94 4.38
CA GLY A 48 -16.71 -29.68 5.28
C GLY A 48 -17.03 -29.91 6.77
N SER A 49 -18.27 -29.66 7.20
CA SER A 49 -18.69 -29.88 8.60
C SER A 49 -18.96 -31.35 8.92
N GLN A 50 -19.20 -32.19 7.92
CA GLN A 50 -19.46 -33.63 8.08
C GLN A 50 -18.17 -34.48 8.21
N ILE A 51 -16.98 -33.90 8.06
CA ILE A 51 -15.72 -34.64 8.18
C ILE A 51 -15.27 -34.67 9.65
N GLU A 52 -15.70 -35.70 10.36
CA GLU A 52 -15.54 -35.89 11.82
C GLU A 52 -14.08 -36.00 12.30
N THR A 53 -13.09 -36.20 11.42
CA THR A 53 -11.69 -36.51 11.79
C THR A 53 -10.72 -35.32 11.73
N CYS A 54 -11.19 -34.08 11.59
CA CYS A 54 -10.32 -32.92 11.33
C CYS A 54 -9.94 -32.09 12.56
N SER A 55 -8.65 -31.73 12.67
CA SER A 55 -8.17 -30.68 13.58
C SER A 55 -8.92 -29.36 13.34
N LYS A 56 -9.32 -28.65 14.40
CA LYS A 56 -9.97 -27.31 14.35
C LYS A 56 -9.25 -26.33 13.40
N ALA A 57 -7.91 -26.41 13.32
CA ALA A 57 -7.11 -25.55 12.46
C ALA A 57 -7.35 -25.80 10.95
N ASN A 58 -7.70 -27.03 10.55
CA ASN A 58 -8.00 -27.39 9.16
C ASN A 58 -9.38 -26.88 8.73
N ILE A 59 -10.39 -27.02 9.61
CA ILE A 59 -11.75 -26.52 9.38
C ILE A 59 -11.72 -24.99 9.25
N ASN A 60 -11.06 -24.32 10.20
CA ASN A 60 -10.87 -22.87 10.13
C ASN A 60 -10.17 -22.47 8.81
N GLY A 61 -9.20 -23.26 8.34
CA GLY A 61 -8.50 -23.02 7.07
C GLY A 61 -9.43 -23.07 5.85
N LEU A 62 -10.39 -24.00 5.85
CA LEU A 62 -11.42 -24.14 4.82
C LEU A 62 -12.37 -22.94 4.82
N GLU A 63 -12.90 -22.57 5.99
CA GLU A 63 -13.81 -21.43 6.16
C GLU A 63 -13.18 -20.13 5.67
N ASN A 64 -11.92 -19.87 6.04
CA ASN A 64 -11.17 -18.73 5.54
C ASN A 64 -11.12 -18.68 4.02
N ARG A 65 -10.89 -19.83 3.38
CA ARG A 65 -10.75 -19.87 1.93
C ARG A 65 -12.08 -19.57 1.25
N ILE A 66 -13.18 -20.04 1.83
CA ILE A 66 -14.53 -19.68 1.41
C ILE A 66 -14.77 -18.18 1.57
N GLU A 67 -14.43 -17.60 2.73
CA GLU A 67 -14.57 -16.16 2.98
C GLU A 67 -13.77 -15.30 1.99
N VAL A 68 -12.55 -15.72 1.64
CA VAL A 68 -11.72 -15.05 0.63
C VAL A 68 -12.43 -15.07 -0.72
N ILE A 69 -12.98 -16.22 -1.15
CA ILE A 69 -13.73 -16.33 -2.41
C ILE A 69 -14.98 -15.44 -2.39
N GLN A 70 -15.75 -15.46 -1.30
CA GLN A 70 -16.92 -14.59 -1.13
C GLN A 70 -16.55 -13.11 -1.20
N SER A 71 -15.42 -12.71 -0.60
CA SER A 71 -14.93 -11.34 -0.64
C SER A 71 -14.52 -10.90 -2.06
N LEU A 72 -13.94 -11.82 -2.84
CA LEU A 72 -13.54 -11.59 -4.22
C LEU A 72 -14.77 -11.41 -5.14
N ILE A 73 -15.84 -12.16 -4.91
CA ILE A 73 -17.13 -12.00 -5.62
C ILE A 73 -17.78 -10.66 -5.24
N ALA A 74 -17.88 -10.37 -3.93
CA ALA A 74 -18.46 -9.14 -3.44
C ALA A 74 -17.71 -7.90 -3.96
N SER A 75 -16.37 -7.95 -4.05
CA SER A 75 -15.57 -6.88 -4.64
C SER A 75 -15.85 -6.70 -6.13
N ALA A 76 -16.10 -7.77 -6.89
CA ALA A 76 -16.43 -7.67 -8.31
C ALA A 76 -17.81 -7.04 -8.54
N ASN A 77 -18.78 -7.39 -7.70
CA ASN A 77 -20.13 -6.84 -7.78
C ASN A 77 -20.17 -5.34 -7.43
N ARG A 78 -19.34 -4.86 -6.50
CA ARG A 78 -19.27 -3.41 -6.19
C ARG A 78 -18.79 -2.57 -7.36
N SER A 79 -17.89 -3.09 -8.20
CA SER A 79 -17.40 -2.39 -9.38
C SER A 79 -18.50 -2.13 -10.43
N LEU A 80 -19.59 -2.90 -10.42
CA LEU A 80 -20.74 -2.72 -11.31
C LEU A 80 -21.78 -1.72 -10.77
N PHE A 81 -21.81 -1.49 -9.45
CA PHE A 81 -22.74 -0.56 -8.82
C PHE A 81 -22.02 0.74 -8.46
N THR A 82 -22.22 1.79 -9.26
CA THR A 82 -22.06 3.16 -8.75
C THR A 82 -22.99 3.31 -7.54
N PRO A 83 -22.54 3.74 -6.36
CA PRO A 83 -23.44 3.90 -5.23
C PRO A 83 -24.44 5.02 -5.58
N ARG A 84 -25.67 4.64 -5.93
CA ARG A 84 -26.82 5.45 -5.54
C ARG A 84 -26.91 5.33 -4.02
N ALA A 85 -27.22 6.45 -3.36
CA ALA A 85 -27.50 6.49 -1.93
C ALA A 85 -28.41 5.31 -1.57
N TYR A 86 -27.90 4.37 -0.78
CA TYR A 86 -28.70 3.26 -0.31
C TYR A 86 -29.57 3.78 0.83
N GLU A 87 -30.87 3.70 0.62
CA GLU A 87 -31.88 3.86 1.67
C GLU A 87 -31.67 2.80 2.76
N GLU A 88 -31.80 3.25 4.00
CA GLU A 88 -31.61 2.48 5.21
C GLU A 88 -32.57 1.29 5.26
N ASN A 89 -32.04 0.08 5.43
CA ASN A 89 -32.84 -1.05 5.89
C ASN A 89 -32.31 -1.53 7.23
N HIS A 90 -33.03 -1.15 8.29
CA HIS A 90 -32.72 -1.50 9.67
C HIS A 90 -32.97 -2.99 9.92
N GLN A 91 -31.90 -3.75 10.15
CA GLN A 91 -31.98 -4.97 10.95
C GLN A 91 -31.03 -4.83 12.15
N LYS A 92 -31.66 -4.64 13.31
CA LYS A 92 -31.03 -4.46 14.61
C LYS A 92 -30.37 -5.76 15.08
N SER A 93 -29.10 -5.67 15.48
CA SER A 93 -28.56 -6.49 16.56
C SER A 93 -27.85 -5.56 17.56
N VAL A 94 -28.30 -5.62 18.80
CA VAL A 94 -27.99 -4.69 19.90
C VAL A 94 -26.68 -5.09 20.59
N SER A 95 -25.77 -4.14 20.81
CA SER A 95 -25.25 -3.81 22.16
C SER A 95 -24.35 -2.55 22.16
N ALA A 96 -24.72 -1.62 23.06
CA ALA A 96 -24.01 -0.44 23.58
C ALA A 96 -24.04 0.86 22.75
N HIS A 97 -24.79 1.81 23.29
CA HIS A 97 -25.11 3.14 22.79
C HIS A 97 -23.92 4.11 22.79
N SER A 98 -23.67 4.74 21.64
CA SER A 98 -23.36 6.17 21.57
C SER A 98 -24.52 6.84 20.83
N SER A 99 -25.23 7.71 21.53
CA SER A 99 -26.48 8.35 21.10
C SER A 99 -26.23 9.63 20.31
N PHE A 100 -25.59 9.51 19.15
CA PHE A 100 -25.63 10.46 18.05
C PHE A 100 -25.52 9.66 16.75
N PRO A 101 -26.32 9.92 15.70
CA PRO A 101 -25.99 9.39 14.38
C PRO A 101 -24.63 9.98 14.01
N LEU A 102 -23.58 9.17 14.09
CA LEU A 102 -22.30 9.54 13.51
C LEU A 102 -22.57 9.62 12.01
N ASP A 103 -22.59 10.83 11.45
CA ASP A 103 -22.67 11.03 10.01
C ASP A 103 -21.59 10.16 9.35
N MET A 104 -22.02 9.07 8.72
CA MET A 104 -21.13 8.13 8.09
C MET A 104 -20.64 8.76 6.80
N GLN A 105 -19.53 9.50 6.89
CA GLN A 105 -18.88 10.00 5.70
C GLN A 105 -18.49 8.81 4.82
N THR A 106 -18.87 8.91 3.55
CA THR A 106 -18.49 7.93 2.53
C THR A 106 -17.47 8.57 1.58
N PRO A 107 -16.51 7.79 1.06
CA PRO A 107 -15.68 8.24 -0.05
C PRO A 107 -16.51 8.37 -1.32
N GLY A 108 -16.19 9.35 -2.16
CA GLY A 108 -16.90 9.60 -3.40
C GLY A 108 -17.31 11.06 -3.60
N GLY A 109 -17.07 11.58 -4.80
CA GLY A 109 -17.74 12.79 -5.31
C GLY A 109 -17.09 14.13 -4.95
N ARG A 110 -16.05 14.15 -4.09
CA ARG A 110 -15.35 15.41 -3.74
C ARG A 110 -14.44 15.92 -4.88
N HIS A 111 -13.77 15.01 -5.58
CA HIS A 111 -12.91 15.26 -6.74
C HIS A 111 -12.76 14.00 -7.60
N ASN A 112 -12.11 14.09 -8.76
CA ASN A 112 -11.96 12.95 -9.69
C ASN A 112 -11.16 11.76 -9.10
N ASN A 113 -10.35 11.99 -8.07
CA ASN A 113 -9.59 10.95 -7.38
C ASN A 113 -10.22 10.49 -6.05
N ASP A 114 -11.42 10.96 -5.72
CA ASP A 114 -12.16 10.53 -4.53
C ASP A 114 -13.13 9.42 -4.95
N LEU A 115 -12.64 8.19 -4.93
CA LEU A 115 -13.38 7.00 -5.37
C LEU A 115 -13.58 6.06 -4.18
N ALA A 116 -14.70 5.34 -4.18
CA ALA A 116 -15.00 4.36 -3.13
C ALA A 116 -14.06 3.14 -3.19
N GLU A 117 -13.67 2.71 -4.38
CA GLU A 117 -12.69 1.63 -4.56
C GLU A 117 -11.25 2.18 -4.62
N ILE A 118 -10.44 1.94 -3.59
CA ILE A 118 -9.03 2.38 -3.58
C ILE A 118 -8.22 1.78 -4.74
N SER A 119 -8.61 0.63 -5.28
CA SER A 119 -7.96 0.03 -6.45
C SER A 119 -7.99 0.92 -7.71
N GLN A 120 -8.92 1.88 -7.76
CA GLN A 120 -9.07 2.83 -8.85
C GLN A 120 -8.47 4.21 -8.52
N VAL A 121 -8.14 4.47 -7.26
CA VAL A 121 -7.55 5.74 -6.80
C VAL A 121 -6.12 5.86 -7.33
N GLN A 122 -5.77 6.99 -7.91
CA GLN A 122 -4.41 7.30 -8.31
C GLN A 122 -3.54 7.54 -7.08
N ILE A 123 -2.35 6.91 -7.06
CA ILE A 123 -1.39 7.03 -5.96
C ILE A 123 -0.97 8.48 -5.78
N LEU A 124 -0.52 9.13 -6.86
CA LEU A 124 -0.17 10.55 -6.84
C LEU A 124 -1.45 11.41 -6.74
N PRO A 125 -1.40 12.56 -6.06
CA PRO A 125 -2.48 13.52 -6.06
C PRO A 125 -2.83 13.98 -7.48
N THR A 126 -4.12 14.14 -7.77
CA THR A 126 -4.55 14.74 -9.04
C THR A 126 -4.65 16.26 -8.92
N HIS A 127 -4.67 16.97 -10.05
CA HIS A 127 -4.91 18.41 -10.04
C HIS A 127 -6.20 18.79 -9.30
N ARG A 128 -7.33 18.12 -9.59
CA ARG A 128 -8.62 18.43 -8.94
C ARG A 128 -8.64 18.08 -7.46
N GLU A 129 -7.82 17.13 -7.03
CA GLU A 129 -7.64 16.81 -5.61
C GLU A 129 -6.88 17.93 -4.89
N ILE A 130 -5.81 18.46 -5.47
CA ILE A 130 -5.01 19.55 -4.87
C ILE A 130 -5.84 20.84 -4.74
N VAL A 131 -6.62 21.19 -5.76
CA VAL A 131 -7.45 22.42 -5.74
C VAL A 131 -8.80 22.24 -5.02
N SER A 132 -9.13 21.02 -4.59
CA SER A 132 -10.39 20.76 -3.88
C SER A 132 -10.39 21.47 -2.52
N GLY A 133 -11.44 22.25 -2.24
CA GLY A 133 -11.69 22.82 -0.92
C GLY A 133 -12.39 21.85 0.05
N ASN A 134 -12.84 20.70 -0.44
CA ASN A 134 -13.51 19.69 0.38
C ASN A 134 -12.48 18.92 1.22
N SER A 135 -12.81 18.65 2.50
CA SER A 135 -12.01 17.80 3.37
C SER A 135 -11.92 16.36 2.83
N GLU A 136 -10.72 15.78 2.87
CA GLU A 136 -10.46 14.42 2.43
C GLU A 136 -11.17 13.41 3.35
N TYR A 137 -11.68 12.32 2.77
CA TYR A 137 -12.21 11.23 3.56
C TYR A 137 -11.07 10.46 4.26
N LEU A 138 -10.94 10.66 5.57
CA LEU A 138 -9.98 9.96 6.42
C LEU A 138 -10.71 8.97 7.33
N PRO A 139 -10.65 7.66 7.04
CA PRO A 139 -11.29 6.64 7.86
C PRO A 139 -10.56 6.47 9.19
N SER A 140 -11.32 6.07 10.22
CA SER A 140 -10.76 5.79 11.55
C SER A 140 -10.03 4.46 11.63
N THR A 141 -8.95 4.43 12.40
CA THR A 141 -8.24 3.19 12.78
C THR A 141 -9.00 2.38 13.85
N ASN A 142 -9.96 2.99 14.54
CA ASN A 142 -10.75 2.31 15.56
C ASN A 142 -11.84 1.44 14.92
N PHE A 143 -11.72 0.11 15.06
CA PHE A 143 -12.66 -0.84 14.48
C PHE A 143 -14.10 -0.75 15.02
N LEU A 144 -14.34 -0.04 16.12
CA LEU A 144 -15.68 0.20 16.66
C LEU A 144 -16.42 1.36 15.96
N GLN A 145 -15.69 2.24 15.26
CA GLN A 145 -16.31 3.35 14.52
C GLN A 145 -16.93 2.89 13.19
N PRO A 146 -18.01 3.55 12.73
CA PRO A 146 -18.70 3.18 11.50
C PRO A 146 -17.78 3.33 10.29
N HIS A 147 -17.95 2.42 9.32
CA HIS A 147 -17.21 2.41 8.08
C HIS A 147 -18.11 1.88 6.96
N PHE A 148 -18.01 2.46 5.76
CA PHE A 148 -18.87 2.12 4.62
C PHE A 148 -18.65 0.68 4.09
N LEU A 149 -17.48 0.10 4.36
CA LEU A 149 -17.16 -1.31 4.06
C LEU A 149 -17.47 -2.20 5.29
N PRO A 150 -18.42 -3.15 5.18
CA PRO A 150 -18.77 -4.06 6.27
C PRO A 150 -17.81 -5.24 6.45
N ASN A 151 -17.00 -5.54 5.42
CA ASN A 151 -16.01 -6.60 5.46
C ASN A 151 -14.74 -6.11 6.21
N PRO A 152 -14.29 -6.76 7.29
CA PRO A 152 -13.17 -6.29 8.11
C PRO A 152 -11.86 -6.16 7.35
N LEU A 153 -11.57 -7.08 6.42
CA LEU A 153 -10.36 -7.03 5.59
C LEU A 153 -10.40 -5.81 4.67
N GLN A 154 -11.51 -5.67 3.94
CA GLN A 154 -11.70 -4.59 2.97
C GLN A 154 -11.63 -3.22 3.65
N ARG A 155 -12.23 -3.11 4.83
CA ARG A 155 -12.12 -1.94 5.70
C ARG A 155 -10.68 -1.67 6.11
N TYR A 156 -9.99 -2.67 6.68
CA TYR A 156 -8.62 -2.49 7.16
C TYR A 156 -7.71 -1.96 6.05
N ILE A 157 -7.80 -2.56 4.87
CA ILE A 157 -6.99 -2.19 3.71
C ILE A 157 -7.37 -0.81 3.16
N ASP A 158 -8.66 -0.48 3.09
CA ASP A 158 -9.13 0.87 2.72
C ASP A 158 -8.59 1.93 3.69
N SER A 159 -8.73 1.68 5.00
CA SER A 159 -8.22 2.54 6.06
C SER A 159 -6.71 2.76 5.96
N THR A 160 -5.94 1.68 5.89
CA THR A 160 -4.48 1.76 5.80
C THR A 160 -4.04 2.49 4.53
N PHE A 161 -4.67 2.24 3.38
CA PHE A 161 -4.32 2.91 2.14
C PHE A 161 -4.57 4.42 2.21
N ARG A 162 -5.77 4.84 2.65
CA ARG A 162 -6.15 6.25 2.67
C ARG A 162 -5.32 7.04 3.66
N LEU A 163 -5.12 6.51 4.87
CA LEU A 163 -4.29 7.15 5.89
C LEU A 163 -2.83 7.23 5.46
N LEU A 164 -2.23 6.13 4.98
CA LEU A 164 -0.85 6.15 4.51
C LEU A 164 -0.65 7.12 3.35
N ARG A 165 -1.58 7.14 2.39
CA ARG A 165 -1.53 8.07 1.26
C ARG A 165 -1.66 9.52 1.71
N HIS A 166 -2.54 9.81 2.67
CA HIS A 166 -2.67 11.12 3.28
C HIS A 166 -1.38 11.54 3.98
N ASP A 167 -0.79 10.66 4.79
CA ASP A 167 0.46 10.95 5.51
C ASP A 167 1.62 11.26 4.56
N ILE A 168 1.67 10.59 3.40
CA ILE A 168 2.68 10.84 2.36
C ILE A 168 2.47 12.20 1.70
N PHE A 169 1.23 12.53 1.29
CA PHE A 169 0.98 13.65 0.36
C PHE A 169 0.37 14.90 1.00
N SER A 170 -0.13 14.87 2.23
CA SER A 170 -0.81 15.99 2.89
C SER A 170 0.00 17.29 2.80
N SER A 171 1.23 17.30 3.31
CA SER A 171 2.12 18.47 3.29
C SER A 171 2.41 18.97 1.88
N ALA A 172 2.61 18.06 0.92
CA ALA A 172 2.85 18.43 -0.48
C ALA A 172 1.62 19.00 -1.17
N LYS A 173 0.43 18.44 -0.91
CA LYS A 173 -0.85 18.95 -1.40
C LYS A 173 -1.10 20.36 -0.87
N ASP A 174 -0.87 20.59 0.41
CA ASP A 174 -1.04 21.91 1.03
C ASP A 174 -0.11 22.94 0.39
N ALA A 175 1.19 22.63 0.27
CA ALA A 175 2.16 23.52 -0.36
C ALA A 175 1.83 23.82 -1.84
N LEU A 176 1.36 22.82 -2.59
CA LEU A 176 0.95 23.01 -3.99
C LEU A 176 -0.35 23.79 -4.11
N ARG A 177 -1.31 23.59 -3.20
CA ARG A 177 -2.56 24.35 -3.16
C ARG A 177 -2.28 25.83 -2.92
N ASP A 178 -1.42 26.14 -1.96
CA ASP A 178 -1.00 27.52 -1.69
C ASP A 178 -0.34 28.14 -2.94
N LEU A 179 0.56 27.39 -3.58
CA LEU A 179 1.22 27.81 -4.83
C LEU A 179 0.25 27.98 -6.00
N LEU A 180 -0.83 27.20 -6.07
CA LEU A 180 -1.88 27.33 -7.09
C LEU A 180 -2.84 28.50 -6.84
N GLN A 181 -2.94 29.00 -5.60
CA GLN A 181 -3.80 30.14 -5.25
C GLN A 181 -3.10 31.51 -5.39
N GLN A 182 -1.77 31.56 -5.42
CA GLN A 182 -1.03 32.84 -5.47
C GLN A 182 -0.93 33.43 -6.87
N ASP A 183 -1.44 34.64 -7.11
CA ASP A 183 -1.42 35.30 -8.42
C ASP A 183 -0.01 35.65 -8.92
N ASP A 184 0.89 36.06 -8.01
CA ASP A 184 2.30 36.32 -8.34
C ASP A 184 3.20 35.22 -7.78
N LEU A 185 3.57 34.30 -8.66
CA LEU A 185 4.43 33.18 -8.32
C LEU A 185 5.89 33.59 -7.97
N THR A 186 6.28 34.84 -8.23
CA THR A 186 7.62 35.36 -7.88
C THR A 186 7.73 35.77 -6.41
N GLN A 187 6.60 36.07 -5.75
CA GLN A 187 6.55 36.45 -4.33
C GLN A 187 6.57 35.25 -3.38
N PHE A 188 6.39 34.04 -3.91
CA PHE A 188 6.37 32.80 -3.13
C PHE A 188 7.72 32.46 -2.46
N SER A 189 8.81 33.11 -2.86
CA SER A 189 10.11 32.96 -2.19
C SER A 189 10.08 33.29 -0.68
N TYR A 190 9.07 34.06 -0.23
CA TYR A 190 8.87 34.43 1.17
C TYR A 190 7.91 33.50 1.94
N PHE A 191 7.11 32.69 1.24
CA PHE A 191 6.24 31.65 1.80
C PHE A 191 6.94 30.28 1.86
N SER A 192 8.28 30.28 1.99
CA SER A 192 9.00 29.14 2.53
C SER A 192 8.56 28.95 3.98
N SER A 193 7.35 28.41 4.16
CA SER A 193 6.90 27.72 5.35
C SER A 193 8.06 26.83 5.76
N LYS A 194 8.65 27.14 6.91
CA LYS A 194 9.69 26.33 7.54
C LYS A 194 9.22 24.88 7.80
N ASP A 195 7.94 24.58 7.60
CA ASP A 195 7.32 23.30 7.89
C ASP A 195 7.03 22.43 6.65
N SER A 196 7.02 22.97 5.43
CA SER A 196 6.59 22.21 4.23
C SER A 196 7.73 21.42 3.54
N GLY A 197 9.00 21.70 3.85
CA GLY A 197 10.16 21.01 3.23
C GLY A 197 10.31 21.18 1.71
N ALA A 198 9.52 22.05 1.08
CA ALA A 198 9.49 22.24 -0.36
C ALA A 198 10.53 23.26 -0.83
N HIS A 199 11.28 22.94 -1.89
CA HIS A 199 12.24 23.85 -2.52
C HIS A 199 11.75 24.30 -3.89
N ILE A 200 11.81 25.60 -4.14
CA ILE A 200 11.24 26.23 -5.34
C ILE A 200 12.36 26.71 -6.26
N TYR A 201 12.25 26.39 -7.55
CA TYR A 201 13.15 26.85 -8.61
C TYR A 201 12.34 27.58 -9.68
N LEU A 202 12.61 28.88 -9.81
CA LEU A 202 11.91 29.77 -10.74
C LEU A 202 12.47 29.67 -12.16
N GLY A 203 11.68 30.07 -13.15
CA GLY A 203 12.10 30.09 -14.56
C GLY A 203 12.40 28.70 -15.10
N ALA A 204 11.68 27.69 -14.61
CA ALA A 204 11.83 26.33 -15.06
C ALA A 204 11.38 26.19 -16.53
N GLN A 205 12.15 25.49 -17.35
CA GLN A 205 11.87 25.26 -18.77
C GLN A 205 12.35 23.87 -19.18
N VAL A 206 11.59 23.22 -20.06
CA VAL A 206 11.98 21.94 -20.66
C VAL A 206 12.88 22.22 -21.87
N LEU A 207 14.17 21.87 -21.76
CA LEU A 207 15.18 22.13 -22.81
C LEU A 207 15.16 21.11 -23.94
N GLN A 208 14.93 19.84 -23.60
CA GLN A 208 14.92 18.73 -24.56
C GLN A 208 14.13 17.57 -23.98
N ILE A 209 13.55 16.78 -24.88
CA ILE A 209 12.92 15.49 -24.59
C ILE A 209 13.70 14.44 -25.38
N PHE A 210 14.03 13.33 -24.75
CA PHE A 210 14.79 12.26 -25.37
C PHE A 210 14.45 10.91 -24.77
N ILE A 211 14.85 9.85 -25.46
CA ILE A 211 14.72 8.48 -24.97
C ILE A 211 16.09 8.04 -24.44
N ASN A 212 16.11 7.50 -23.23
CA ASN A 212 17.35 7.01 -22.60
C ASN A 212 17.73 5.62 -23.14
N LYS A 213 18.88 5.08 -22.72
CA LYS A 213 19.36 3.74 -23.15
C LYS A 213 18.44 2.59 -22.70
N ARG A 214 17.54 2.83 -21.75
CA ARG A 214 16.55 1.87 -21.22
C ARG A 214 15.19 2.01 -21.91
N ASN A 215 15.10 2.78 -22.99
CA ASN A 215 13.86 3.09 -23.71
C ASN A 215 12.82 3.85 -22.85
N GLU A 216 13.26 4.60 -21.84
CA GLU A 216 12.40 5.46 -21.04
C GLU A 216 12.42 6.89 -21.60
N LEU A 217 11.26 7.55 -21.59
CA LEU A 217 11.13 8.94 -22.00
C LEU A 217 11.60 9.86 -20.86
N GLU A 218 12.64 10.62 -21.14
CA GLU A 218 13.23 11.59 -20.23
C GLU A 218 13.21 13.00 -20.83
N ALA A 219 13.30 13.99 -19.95
CA ALA A 219 13.41 15.38 -20.33
C ALA A 219 14.51 16.06 -19.49
N THR A 220 15.16 17.06 -20.08
CA THR A 220 16.04 17.96 -19.33
C THR A 220 15.27 19.21 -18.95
N VAL A 221 15.18 19.50 -17.65
CA VAL A 221 14.56 20.72 -17.13
C VAL A 221 15.65 21.63 -16.59
N SER A 222 15.71 22.86 -17.11
CA SER A 222 16.57 23.92 -16.59
C SER A 222 15.79 24.90 -15.74
N PHE A 223 16.46 25.57 -14.81
CA PHE A 223 15.84 26.57 -13.94
C PHE A 223 16.85 27.66 -13.53
N ALA A 224 16.39 28.72 -12.90
CA ALA A 224 17.25 29.78 -12.38
C ALA A 224 18.04 29.30 -11.14
N PRO A 225 19.34 29.62 -11.03
CA PRO A 225 20.15 29.19 -9.89
C PRO A 225 19.60 29.81 -8.59
N PRO A 226 19.49 29.02 -7.51
CA PRO A 226 19.05 29.54 -6.21
C PRO A 226 19.91 30.72 -5.76
N PRO A 227 19.35 31.73 -5.06
CA PRO A 227 20.11 32.90 -4.59
C PRO A 227 21.35 32.52 -3.76
N GLN A 228 21.28 31.43 -3.00
CA GLN A 228 22.37 30.90 -2.18
C GLN A 228 23.54 30.40 -3.02
N VAL A 229 23.29 29.94 -4.25
CA VAL A 229 24.28 29.36 -5.16
C VAL A 229 24.84 30.41 -6.11
N ARG A 230 24.02 31.41 -6.47
CA ARG A 230 24.35 32.43 -7.49
C ARG A 230 25.63 33.21 -7.21
N LYS A 231 25.98 33.45 -5.94
CA LYS A 231 27.20 34.19 -5.54
C LYS A 231 28.42 33.29 -5.25
N LYS A 232 28.26 31.97 -5.30
CA LYS A 232 29.32 31.00 -4.97
C LYS A 232 30.19 30.70 -6.18
N THR A 233 31.47 30.41 -5.95
CA THR A 233 32.38 29.89 -6.97
C THR A 233 31.92 28.50 -7.43
N SER A 234 32.30 28.06 -8.63
CA SER A 234 31.83 26.76 -9.15
C SER A 234 32.16 25.58 -8.22
N ASN A 235 33.31 25.59 -7.55
CA ASN A 235 33.69 24.53 -6.62
C ASN A 235 32.82 24.54 -5.35
N GLU A 236 32.43 25.71 -4.87
CA GLU A 236 31.50 25.86 -3.75
C GLU A 236 30.07 25.48 -4.16
N GLN A 237 29.67 25.76 -5.41
CA GLN A 237 28.40 25.28 -5.97
C GLN A 237 28.39 23.74 -6.03
N CYS A 238 29.50 23.10 -6.45
CA CYS A 238 29.64 21.64 -6.43
C CYS A 238 29.41 21.07 -5.04
N ARG A 239 30.10 21.62 -4.04
CA ARG A 239 29.96 21.18 -2.65
C ARG A 239 28.54 21.39 -2.15
N TRP A 240 27.97 22.57 -2.39
CA TRP A 240 26.61 22.88 -1.94
C TRP A 240 25.55 21.93 -2.52
N TRP A 241 25.59 21.64 -3.83
CA TRP A 241 24.63 20.71 -4.43
C TRP A 241 24.82 19.27 -3.94
N ARG A 242 26.05 18.85 -3.67
CA ARG A 242 26.38 17.53 -3.14
C ARG A 242 25.92 17.35 -1.69
N ASP A 243 26.09 18.39 -0.88
CA ASP A 243 25.73 18.37 0.54
C ASP A 243 24.22 18.61 0.74
N SER A 244 23.54 19.17 -0.26
CA SER A 244 22.09 19.39 -0.20
C SER A 244 21.33 18.13 -0.62
N ASN A 245 20.34 17.74 0.19
CA ASN A 245 19.35 16.69 -0.16
C ASN A 245 18.31 17.17 -1.21
N ARG A 246 18.65 18.17 -2.02
CA ARG A 246 17.77 18.78 -3.01
C ARG A 246 17.91 18.07 -4.35
N LEU A 247 16.80 17.87 -5.05
CA LEU A 247 16.74 17.27 -6.38
C LEU A 247 17.48 15.92 -6.44
N GLU A 248 17.37 15.11 -5.39
CA GLU A 248 18.00 13.79 -5.31
C GLU A 248 17.46 12.84 -6.37
N GLU A 249 18.29 11.92 -6.83
CA GLU A 249 17.87 10.90 -7.78
C GLU A 249 16.76 10.03 -7.18
N GLY A 250 15.66 9.88 -7.90
CA GLY A 250 14.44 9.23 -7.45
C GLY A 250 13.48 10.14 -6.68
N SER A 251 13.82 11.40 -6.40
CA SER A 251 12.87 12.32 -5.75
C SER A 251 11.77 12.78 -6.72
N LEU A 252 10.59 13.06 -6.16
CA LEU A 252 9.45 13.59 -6.87
C LEU A 252 9.54 15.12 -6.94
N VAL A 253 9.52 15.62 -8.17
CA VAL A 253 9.48 17.06 -8.49
C VAL A 253 8.24 17.39 -9.31
N TYR A 254 7.79 18.63 -9.18
CA TYR A 254 6.53 19.10 -9.75
C TYR A 254 6.84 20.26 -10.66
N PHE A 255 6.35 20.20 -11.90
CA PHE A 255 6.45 21.32 -12.82
C PHE A 255 5.10 22.02 -12.89
N LEU A 256 5.03 23.23 -12.34
CA LEU A 256 3.89 24.12 -12.49
C LEU A 256 4.11 25.04 -13.69
N THR A 257 3.14 25.08 -14.61
CA THR A 257 3.08 26.11 -15.66
C THR A 257 1.75 26.83 -15.64
N SER A 258 1.74 28.09 -16.08
CA SER A 258 0.52 28.86 -16.31
C SER A 258 0.35 29.07 -17.80
N GLN A 259 -0.79 28.65 -18.35
CA GLN A 259 -1.15 28.92 -19.74
C GLN A 259 -2.43 29.76 -19.77
N GLU A 260 -2.30 31.01 -20.24
CA GLU A 260 -3.36 32.03 -20.36
C GLU A 260 -4.01 32.36 -19.01
N THR A 261 -4.86 31.48 -18.49
CA THR A 261 -5.57 31.60 -17.20
C THR A 261 -5.60 30.29 -16.39
N HIS A 262 -5.21 29.16 -16.98
CA HIS A 262 -5.25 27.86 -16.32
C HIS A 262 -3.86 27.41 -15.91
N ARG A 263 -3.70 27.16 -14.61
CA ARG A 263 -2.51 26.52 -14.07
C ARG A 263 -2.58 25.02 -14.34
N ARG A 264 -1.45 24.46 -14.77
CA ARG A 264 -1.31 23.03 -15.02
C ARG A 264 -0.07 22.53 -14.30
N LEU A 265 -0.18 21.30 -13.80
CA LEU A 265 0.89 20.62 -13.08
C LEU A 265 1.17 19.26 -13.71
N ILE A 266 2.44 18.86 -13.71
CA ILE A 266 2.88 17.50 -14.01
C ILE A 266 3.82 17.00 -12.94
N PHE A 267 3.74 15.70 -12.68
CA PHE A 267 4.62 14.99 -11.76
C PHE A 267 5.79 14.39 -12.52
N LEU A 268 6.98 14.65 -12.01
CA LEU A 268 8.23 14.26 -12.61
C LEU A 268 9.10 13.58 -11.54
N GLU A 269 9.85 12.56 -11.93
CA GLU A 269 10.83 11.91 -11.07
C GLU A 269 12.22 12.29 -11.56
N VAL A 270 13.09 12.75 -10.65
CA VAL A 270 14.48 13.07 -10.99
C VAL A 270 15.23 11.78 -11.29
N THR A 271 15.85 11.68 -12.47
CA THR A 271 16.63 10.50 -12.85
C THR A 271 18.12 10.72 -12.74
N VAL A 272 18.60 11.95 -12.96
CA VAL A 272 20.03 12.28 -12.90
C VAL A 272 20.24 13.63 -12.23
N LYS A 273 21.03 13.64 -11.15
CA LYS A 273 21.51 14.83 -10.45
C LYS A 273 23.01 15.00 -10.70
N ASN A 274 23.37 15.67 -11.80
CA ASN A 274 24.77 15.88 -12.13
C ASN A 274 25.35 17.12 -11.42
N THR A 275 26.22 16.89 -10.44
CA THR A 275 26.93 17.92 -9.64
C THR A 275 28.41 18.07 -10.00
N SER A 276 28.88 17.43 -11.08
CA SER A 276 30.28 17.53 -11.52
C SER A 276 30.40 18.36 -12.79
N LYS A 277 31.57 19.01 -12.95
CA LYS A 277 31.97 19.67 -14.21
C LYS A 277 32.55 18.68 -15.24
N ASP A 278 32.59 17.39 -14.91
CA ASP A 278 33.32 16.42 -15.72
C ASP A 278 32.63 16.21 -17.07
N ARG A 279 33.36 16.54 -18.14
CA ARG A 279 32.92 16.38 -19.53
C ARG A 279 33.03 14.93 -20.02
N ALA A 280 33.58 14.04 -19.19
CA ALA A 280 33.85 12.64 -19.54
C ALA A 280 32.57 11.83 -19.74
N HIS A 281 31.45 12.26 -19.15
CA HIS A 281 30.14 11.72 -19.43
C HIS A 281 29.36 12.74 -20.28
N GLN A 282 28.76 12.27 -21.38
CA GLN A 282 27.81 13.01 -22.22
C GLN A 282 26.51 13.29 -21.44
N ASN A 283 26.62 13.88 -20.26
CA ASN A 283 25.49 14.17 -19.40
C ASN A 283 24.72 15.31 -20.06
N LYS A 284 23.48 14.99 -20.43
CA LYS A 284 22.53 15.90 -21.09
C LYS A 284 22.10 17.05 -20.20
N SER A 285 22.31 16.94 -18.89
CA SER A 285 22.03 17.97 -17.88
C SER A 285 23.22 18.14 -16.92
N SER A 286 23.38 19.36 -16.41
CA SER A 286 24.33 19.69 -15.35
C SER A 286 23.79 20.81 -14.47
N LEU A 287 23.93 20.66 -13.15
CA LEU A 287 23.64 21.72 -12.18
C LEU A 287 24.74 22.78 -12.13
N ILE A 288 25.89 22.50 -12.76
CA ILE A 288 27.08 23.35 -12.69
C ILE A 288 27.60 23.53 -14.10
N SER A 289 27.36 24.73 -14.62
CA SER A 289 27.79 25.12 -15.95
C SER A 289 28.11 26.60 -15.96
N ASP A 290 29.20 26.96 -16.61
CA ASP A 290 29.61 28.36 -16.76
C ASP A 290 28.85 29.05 -17.92
N ARG A 291 28.19 28.27 -18.79
CA ARG A 291 27.54 28.75 -20.02
C ARG A 291 26.02 28.58 -20.06
N PHE A 292 25.50 27.64 -19.28
CA PHE A 292 24.09 27.25 -19.32
C PHE A 292 23.48 27.32 -17.92
N PRO A 293 22.17 27.60 -17.81
CA PRO A 293 21.48 27.51 -16.52
C PRO A 293 21.57 26.09 -15.94
N PRO A 294 21.50 25.96 -14.59
CA PRO A 294 21.47 24.66 -13.95
C PRO A 294 20.28 23.84 -14.45
N SER A 295 20.53 22.54 -14.66
CA SER A 295 19.54 21.62 -15.21
C SER A 295 19.65 20.23 -14.60
N ILE A 296 18.51 19.54 -14.57
CA ILE A 296 18.36 18.16 -14.12
C ILE A 296 17.72 17.32 -15.23
N THR A 297 17.91 15.99 -15.17
CA THR A 297 17.16 15.06 -16.01
C THR A 297 16.03 14.45 -15.19
N VAL A 298 14.85 14.39 -15.80
CA VAL A 298 13.61 13.92 -15.19
C VAL A 298 12.88 12.98 -16.13
N LYS A 299 12.01 12.13 -15.58
CA LYS A 299 11.04 11.33 -16.34
C LYS A 299 9.63 11.55 -15.80
N LEU A 300 8.61 11.22 -16.59
CA LEU A 300 7.22 11.22 -16.11
C LEU A 300 7.02 10.12 -15.06
N THR A 301 6.39 10.46 -13.93
CA THR A 301 6.08 9.46 -12.90
C THR A 301 4.93 8.55 -13.32
N ALA A 302 3.98 9.08 -14.10
CA ALA A 302 2.93 8.32 -14.75
C ALA A 302 2.93 8.61 -16.26
N CYS A 303 3.05 7.60 -17.11
CA CYS A 303 3.01 7.80 -18.56
C CYS A 303 1.56 7.90 -19.06
N LEU A 304 0.79 8.84 -18.51
CA LEU A 304 -0.57 9.14 -18.94
C LEU A 304 -0.54 9.99 -20.21
N GLN A 305 -1.49 9.76 -21.13
CA GLN A 305 -1.57 10.49 -22.39
C GLN A 305 -1.63 12.02 -22.19
N GLN A 306 -2.35 12.47 -21.16
CA GLN A 306 -2.47 13.91 -20.84
C GLN A 306 -1.14 14.50 -20.34
N GLU A 307 -0.38 13.76 -19.53
CA GLU A 307 0.92 14.21 -19.03
C GLU A 307 1.97 14.26 -20.15
N LEU A 308 1.95 13.28 -21.05
CA LEU A 308 2.77 13.28 -22.26
C LEU A 308 2.49 14.49 -23.16
N ILE A 309 1.21 14.77 -23.43
CA ILE A 309 0.81 15.93 -24.23
C ILE A 309 1.30 17.22 -23.57
N LEU A 310 1.15 17.34 -22.24
CA LEU A 310 1.59 18.53 -21.52
C LEU A 310 3.12 18.68 -21.54
N LEU A 311 3.88 17.60 -21.35
CA LEU A 311 5.35 17.62 -21.46
C LEU A 311 5.79 18.06 -22.87
N CYS A 312 5.16 17.54 -23.92
CA CYS A 312 5.42 17.97 -25.30
C CYS A 312 5.07 19.45 -25.51
N GLN A 313 3.95 19.94 -24.93
CA GLN A 313 3.58 21.35 -25.00
C GLN A 313 4.60 22.26 -24.31
N LEU A 314 5.09 21.87 -23.12
CA LEU A 314 6.13 22.59 -22.39
C LEU A 314 7.38 22.77 -23.26
N TYR A 315 7.79 21.72 -23.96
CA TYR A 315 8.94 21.76 -24.88
C TYR A 315 8.66 22.57 -26.15
N SER A 316 7.63 22.23 -26.92
CA SER A 316 7.37 22.84 -28.23
C SER A 316 7.02 24.32 -28.14
N LYS A 317 6.29 24.73 -27.10
CA LYS A 317 5.90 26.14 -26.89
C LYS A 317 6.87 26.90 -25.99
N LYS A 318 7.93 26.25 -25.49
CA LYS A 318 8.93 26.82 -24.56
C LYS A 318 8.27 27.50 -23.35
N LEU A 319 7.26 26.85 -22.78
CA LEU A 319 6.53 27.40 -21.65
C LEU A 319 7.44 27.46 -20.43
N THR A 320 7.45 28.61 -19.77
CA THR A 320 8.10 28.78 -18.49
C THR A 320 7.20 28.29 -17.37
N GLY A 321 7.84 27.95 -16.25
CA GLY A 321 7.15 27.49 -15.08
C GLY A 321 8.01 27.57 -13.84
N ILE A 322 7.55 26.84 -12.83
CA ILE A 322 8.21 26.68 -11.55
C ILE A 322 8.39 25.20 -11.31
N LEU A 323 9.60 24.84 -10.90
CA LEU A 323 9.90 23.50 -10.43
C LEU A 323 9.84 23.50 -8.90
N VAL A 324 9.06 22.61 -8.33
CA VAL A 324 8.95 22.42 -6.87
C VAL A 324 9.49 21.04 -6.53
N ASP A 325 10.40 21.00 -5.56
CA ASP A 325 11.08 19.79 -5.10
C ASP A 325 10.69 19.47 -3.66
N PHE A 326 10.15 18.27 -3.45
CA PHE A 326 9.83 17.75 -2.14
C PHE A 326 10.82 16.64 -1.83
N HIS A 327 11.93 17.00 -1.18
CA HIS A 327 13.06 16.10 -0.96
C HIS A 327 12.71 14.79 -0.23
N SER A 328 11.60 14.77 0.53
CA SER A 328 11.14 13.58 1.27
C SER A 328 10.28 12.63 0.44
N LEU A 329 9.82 13.04 -0.74
CA LEU A 329 8.92 12.23 -1.57
C LEU A 329 9.71 11.43 -2.60
N ILE A 330 9.98 10.17 -2.30
CA ILE A 330 10.66 9.24 -3.20
C ILE A 330 9.66 8.16 -3.63
N PRO A 331 9.13 8.16 -4.87
CA PRO A 331 8.08 7.24 -5.29
C PRO A 331 8.39 5.76 -5.06
N THR A 332 9.66 5.37 -5.12
CA THR A 332 10.09 3.98 -4.91
C THR A 332 9.88 3.49 -3.47
N THR A 333 9.81 4.39 -2.48
CA THR A 333 9.63 4.01 -1.07
C THR A 333 8.18 3.71 -0.71
N PHE A 334 7.21 4.35 -1.38
CA PHE A 334 5.79 4.24 -1.04
C PHE A 334 4.90 3.63 -2.13
N ALA A 335 5.20 3.85 -3.42
CA ALA A 335 4.33 3.40 -4.50
C ALA A 335 4.16 1.88 -4.55
N PRO A 336 5.20 1.05 -4.32
CA PRO A 336 5.02 -0.40 -4.23
C PRO A 336 4.08 -0.83 -3.11
N ILE A 337 4.15 -0.16 -1.95
CA ILE A 337 3.30 -0.44 -0.78
C ILE A 337 1.85 -0.12 -1.10
N LEU A 338 1.57 1.08 -1.61
CA LEU A 338 0.22 1.50 -1.98
C LEU A 338 -0.37 0.62 -3.10
N LYS A 339 0.41 0.28 -4.13
CA LYS A 339 -0.01 -0.69 -5.18
C LYS A 339 -0.32 -2.05 -4.60
N ASN A 340 0.44 -2.50 -3.60
CA ASN A 340 0.19 -3.78 -2.94
C ASN A 340 -1.13 -3.75 -2.14
N LEU A 341 -1.44 -2.66 -1.44
CA LEU A 341 -2.73 -2.49 -0.75
C LEU A 341 -3.90 -2.50 -1.75
N GLN A 342 -3.79 -1.79 -2.87
CA GLN A 342 -4.77 -1.84 -3.96
C GLN A 342 -4.98 -3.25 -4.49
N ARG A 343 -3.88 -3.99 -4.68
CA ARG A 343 -3.91 -5.40 -5.11
C ARG A 343 -4.59 -6.30 -4.07
N ILE A 344 -4.31 -6.11 -2.79
CA ILE A 344 -4.93 -6.87 -1.69
C ILE A 344 -6.43 -6.60 -1.66
N GLN A 345 -6.86 -5.34 -1.79
CA GLN A 345 -8.29 -4.99 -1.86
C GLN A 345 -8.99 -5.75 -2.99
N HIS A 346 -8.45 -5.69 -4.21
CA HIS A 346 -9.02 -6.35 -5.38
C HIS A 346 -9.01 -7.88 -5.28
N LYS A 347 -8.00 -8.48 -4.64
CA LYS A 347 -7.92 -9.94 -4.49
C LYS A 347 -8.67 -10.47 -3.27
N GLY A 348 -8.95 -9.64 -2.26
CA GLY A 348 -9.61 -10.06 -1.04
C GLY A 348 -8.79 -11.05 -0.19
N GLU A 349 -7.46 -11.05 -0.34
CA GLU A 349 -6.58 -12.02 0.33
C GLU A 349 -5.41 -11.31 1.02
N LEU A 350 -5.30 -11.52 2.33
CA LEU A 350 -4.21 -11.04 3.17
C LEU A 350 -3.54 -12.23 3.88
N ALA A 351 -2.21 -12.30 3.82
CA ALA A 351 -1.47 -13.27 4.61
C ALA A 351 -1.73 -13.00 6.09
N PHE A 352 -1.91 -14.06 6.88
CA PHE A 352 -2.19 -13.94 8.32
C PHE A 352 -3.49 -13.17 8.66
N GLN A 353 -4.46 -13.08 7.73
CA GLN A 353 -5.71 -12.33 7.92
C GLN A 353 -6.41 -12.57 9.27
N LYS A 354 -6.47 -13.83 9.72
CA LYS A 354 -7.08 -14.23 11.01
C LYS A 354 -6.45 -13.58 12.23
N TRP A 355 -5.14 -13.31 12.15
CA TRP A 355 -4.36 -12.82 13.27
C TRP A 355 -4.11 -11.31 13.16
N ILE A 356 -4.16 -10.75 11.95
CA ILE A 356 -4.03 -9.31 11.70
C ILE A 356 -5.36 -8.58 11.97
N LEU A 357 -6.50 -9.17 11.58
CA LEU A 357 -7.80 -8.54 11.74
C LEU A 357 -8.39 -8.86 13.12
N PRO A 358 -9.04 -7.90 13.77
CA PRO A 358 -9.76 -8.18 15.01
C PRO A 358 -10.90 -9.17 14.73
N GLY A 359 -10.96 -10.24 15.51
CA GLY A 359 -12.05 -11.21 15.43
C GLY A 359 -13.39 -10.54 15.77
N ARG A 360 -14.46 -10.93 15.07
CA ARG A 360 -15.82 -10.41 15.31
C ARG A 360 -16.42 -10.86 16.65
N LYS A 361 -15.79 -11.79 17.37
CA LYS A 361 -16.27 -12.33 18.63
C LYS A 361 -15.20 -12.11 19.70
N GLY A 362 -15.51 -11.31 20.71
CA GLY A 362 -14.72 -11.17 21.93
C GLY A 362 -14.83 -12.40 22.83
N GLY A 363 -14.51 -13.58 22.30
CA GLY A 363 -14.30 -14.78 23.11
C GLY A 363 -12.81 -14.89 23.46
N GLU A 364 -12.49 -15.20 24.71
CA GLU A 364 -11.13 -15.34 25.23
C GLU A 364 -10.25 -16.36 24.44
N ASP A 365 -10.88 -17.20 23.61
CA ASP A 365 -10.22 -18.19 22.72
C ASP A 365 -9.70 -17.64 21.36
N SER A 366 -9.86 -16.34 21.07
CA SER A 366 -9.77 -15.81 19.70
C SER A 366 -8.36 -15.67 19.10
N HIS A 367 -7.30 -16.02 19.82
CA HIS A 367 -5.92 -15.75 19.36
C HIS A 367 -4.93 -16.93 19.47
N SER A 368 -5.39 -18.17 19.66
CA SER A 368 -4.47 -19.32 19.58
C SER A 368 -3.94 -19.45 18.14
N ILE A 369 -2.65 -19.17 17.95
CA ILE A 369 -1.95 -19.36 16.68
C ILE A 369 -1.54 -20.84 16.63
N PRO A 370 -2.19 -21.68 15.81
CA PRO A 370 -1.82 -23.08 15.75
C PRO A 370 -0.39 -23.26 15.22
N PRO A 371 0.34 -24.30 15.65
CA PRO A 371 1.71 -24.60 15.21
C PRO A 371 1.84 -24.65 13.68
N PRO A 372 3.03 -24.52 13.09
CA PRO A 372 3.21 -24.63 11.65
C PRO A 372 2.60 -25.92 11.06
N ALA A 373 2.13 -25.90 9.81
CA ALA A 373 1.42 -27.02 9.20
C ALA A 373 2.18 -28.36 9.23
N TYR A 374 3.52 -28.33 9.14
CA TYR A 374 4.36 -29.53 9.25
C TYR A 374 4.36 -30.13 10.67
N ALA A 375 4.18 -29.28 11.70
CA ALA A 375 4.20 -29.67 13.10
C ALA A 375 2.85 -30.22 13.60
N ARG A 376 1.80 -30.10 12.78
CA ARG A 376 0.45 -30.63 13.07
C ARG A 376 0.26 -32.08 12.62
N LYS A 377 1.29 -32.73 12.07
CA LYS A 377 1.20 -34.12 11.64
C LYS A 377 1.05 -35.04 12.86
N PRO A 378 0.20 -36.09 12.81
CA PRO A 378 0.12 -37.07 13.88
C PRO A 378 1.49 -37.64 14.24
N GLY A 379 1.84 -37.64 15.52
CA GLY A 379 3.14 -38.13 16.00
C GLY A 379 4.32 -37.19 15.75
N PHE A 380 4.11 -35.97 15.26
CA PHE A 380 5.19 -34.99 15.13
C PHE A 380 5.67 -34.52 16.51
N ILE A 381 6.99 -34.43 16.67
CA ILE A 381 7.64 -33.97 17.90
C ILE A 381 8.83 -33.09 17.50
N PHE A 382 8.99 -31.94 18.16
CA PHE A 382 10.16 -31.09 18.03
C PHE A 382 11.34 -31.66 18.84
N PRO A 383 12.44 -32.11 18.21
CA PRO A 383 13.64 -32.46 18.93
C PRO A 383 14.34 -31.18 19.39
N LEU A 384 14.52 -30.98 20.69
CA LEU A 384 15.21 -29.81 21.26
C LEU A 384 16.70 -30.06 21.50
N THR A 385 17.26 -31.11 20.90
CA THR A 385 18.66 -31.53 21.10
C THR A 385 19.69 -30.48 20.68
N SER A 386 19.31 -29.53 19.83
CA SER A 386 20.18 -28.42 19.42
C SER A 386 20.36 -27.34 20.49
N ILE A 387 19.47 -27.30 21.50
CA ILE A 387 19.49 -26.31 22.58
C ILE A 387 19.69 -26.96 23.96
N THR A 388 19.90 -28.27 24.03
CA THR A 388 20.24 -28.98 25.27
C THR A 388 21.73 -28.87 25.58
N ILE A 389 22.06 -28.79 26.86
CA ILE A 389 23.44 -28.77 27.36
C ILE A 389 24.16 -30.09 26.99
N VAL A 390 25.47 -30.03 26.72
CA VAL A 390 26.27 -31.23 26.40
C VAL A 390 26.27 -32.19 27.59
N GLY A 391 25.75 -33.41 27.40
CA GLY A 391 25.60 -34.43 28.44
C GLY A 391 24.21 -34.47 29.12
N ALA A 392 23.31 -33.56 28.76
CA ALA A 392 21.93 -33.53 29.20
C ALA A 392 21.05 -34.60 28.50
N GLU A 393 19.91 -34.94 29.11
CA GLU A 393 18.91 -35.80 28.48
C GLU A 393 18.31 -35.12 27.24
N LYS A 394 18.01 -35.91 26.20
CA LYS A 394 17.34 -35.41 25.01
C LYS A 394 15.92 -34.97 25.37
N VAL A 395 15.64 -33.68 25.25
CA VAL A 395 14.29 -33.12 25.43
C VAL A 395 13.60 -33.03 24.08
N ALA A 396 12.31 -33.38 24.07
CA ALA A 396 11.47 -33.29 22.89
C ALA A 396 10.13 -32.66 23.27
N LEU A 397 9.57 -31.85 22.37
CA LEU A 397 8.36 -31.07 22.62
C LEU A 397 7.27 -31.52 21.65
N ASN A 398 6.15 -32.00 22.20
CA ASN A 398 4.98 -32.38 21.41
C ASN A 398 4.01 -31.19 21.32
N PRO A 399 3.80 -30.61 20.13
CA PRO A 399 2.89 -29.48 19.97
C PRO A 399 1.42 -29.82 20.20
N SER A 400 1.05 -31.10 20.20
CA SER A 400 -0.33 -31.55 20.45
C SER A 400 -0.66 -31.67 21.95
N THR A 401 0.36 -31.64 22.82
CA THR A 401 0.22 -31.78 24.28
C THR A 401 1.17 -30.82 25.01
N PRO A 402 0.95 -29.49 24.92
CA PRO A 402 1.82 -28.48 25.55
C PRO A 402 1.87 -28.63 27.08
N GLU A 403 0.78 -29.06 27.70
CA GLU A 403 0.63 -29.20 29.15
C GLU A 403 1.50 -30.33 29.75
N ALA A 404 1.91 -31.30 28.93
CA ALA A 404 2.74 -32.42 29.37
C ALA A 404 4.22 -32.04 29.57
N ILE A 405 4.60 -30.80 29.25
CA ILE A 405 5.99 -30.34 29.28
C ILE A 405 6.33 -29.81 30.67
N ASN A 406 7.26 -30.48 31.35
CA ASN A 406 7.77 -30.00 32.63
C ASN A 406 8.77 -28.85 32.39
N LEU A 407 8.35 -27.62 32.69
CA LEU A 407 9.15 -26.39 32.56
C LEU A 407 10.48 -26.46 33.33
N LEU A 408 10.50 -27.05 34.53
CA LEU A 408 11.72 -27.17 35.34
C LEU A 408 12.72 -28.13 34.69
N LYS A 409 12.21 -29.21 34.08
CA LYS A 409 13.04 -30.11 33.26
C LYS A 409 13.58 -29.37 32.04
N LEU A 410 12.80 -28.52 31.39
CA LEU A 410 13.29 -27.74 30.24
C LEU A 410 14.39 -26.75 30.62
N GLN A 411 14.24 -26.03 31.74
CA GLN A 411 15.24 -25.10 32.26
C GLN A 411 16.56 -25.82 32.59
N THR A 412 16.50 -26.91 33.35
CA THR A 412 17.70 -27.65 33.78
C THR A 412 18.46 -28.30 32.61
N GLN A 413 17.76 -28.72 31.56
CA GLN A 413 18.36 -29.42 30.43
C GLN A 413 18.84 -28.48 29.31
N THR A 414 18.26 -27.27 29.19
CA THR A 414 18.63 -26.29 28.14
C THR A 414 19.43 -25.10 28.65
N GLY A 415 19.40 -24.82 29.96
CA GLY A 415 20.02 -23.63 30.54
C GLY A 415 19.25 -22.33 30.26
N LEU A 416 18.08 -22.39 29.61
CA LEU A 416 17.19 -21.26 29.38
C LEU A 416 16.53 -20.79 30.69
N ASP A 417 16.32 -19.49 30.81
CA ASP A 417 15.56 -18.94 31.93
C ASP A 417 14.05 -19.24 31.82
N HIS A 418 13.30 -18.92 32.87
CA HIS A 418 11.86 -19.19 32.94
C HIS A 418 11.05 -18.52 31.83
N GLY A 419 11.32 -17.24 31.55
CA GLY A 419 10.60 -16.50 30.52
C GLY A 419 10.94 -17.02 29.13
N GLN A 420 12.20 -17.37 28.88
CA GLN A 420 12.64 -17.99 27.63
C GLN A 420 11.97 -19.35 27.41
N CYS A 421 11.86 -20.19 28.45
CA CYS A 421 11.16 -21.48 28.37
C CYS A 421 9.68 -21.30 28.05
N GLN A 422 9.00 -20.34 28.71
CA GLN A 422 7.60 -20.04 28.44
C GLN A 422 7.40 -19.52 27.01
N GLY A 423 8.24 -18.59 26.56
CA GLY A 423 8.21 -18.07 25.20
C GLY A 423 8.46 -19.15 24.14
N LEU A 424 9.40 -20.07 24.41
CA LEU A 424 9.69 -21.19 23.51
C LEU A 424 8.49 -22.14 23.37
N ILE A 425 7.83 -22.50 24.48
CA ILE A 425 6.63 -23.35 24.44
C ILE A 425 5.53 -22.62 23.67
N ALA A 426 5.22 -21.37 24.04
CA ALA A 426 4.17 -20.58 23.38
C ALA A 426 4.42 -20.33 21.89
N ALA A 427 5.69 -20.32 21.43
CA ALA A 427 6.01 -20.17 20.01
C ALA A 427 5.88 -21.50 19.22
N LEU A 428 6.05 -22.64 19.88
CA LEU A 428 6.05 -23.98 19.25
C LEU A 428 4.72 -24.73 19.37
N THR A 429 3.83 -24.28 20.26
CA THR A 429 2.52 -24.89 20.56
C THR A 429 1.42 -23.85 20.42
#